data_AF-A0A9D6NL94-F1
#
_entry.id   AF-A0A9D6NL94-F1
#
_cell.length_a   1.000
_cell.length_b   1.000
_cell.length_c   1.000
_cell.angle_alpha   90.00
_cell.angle_beta   90.00
_cell.angle_gamma   90.00
#
_symmetry.space_group_name_H-M   'P 1'
#
loop_
_entity.id
_entity.type
_entity.pdbx_description
1 polymer ?
#
loop_
_entity_poly.entity_id
_entity_poly.type
_entity_poly.pdbx_seq_one_letter_code
_entity_poly.pdbx_strand_id
1 'polypeptide(L)'
;MATPRVLNEMSLYRFLEEYGDNRVKRELVFFWGCHPNAKFARNAIYYALDCAKLEMDRGLKALVEAGLVDAHLLNGVTFYSLTENEERRRPVLELASLDWNQWHLIAKQIEQEREVASFVSRHKFDVNSKWRET
;
A
#
# COMPACT_ATOMS: atom_id res chain seq x y z
N MET A 1 10.25 30.43 3.62
CA MET A 1 9.52 29.48 2.75
C MET A 1 10.27 28.16 2.81
N ALA A 2 9.68 27.11 3.40
CA ALA A 2 10.32 25.80 3.46
C ALA A 2 10.26 25.17 2.06
N THR A 3 11.41 24.79 1.51
CA THR A 3 11.48 23.99 0.29
C THR A 3 10.73 22.67 0.51
N PRO A 4 9.82 22.26 -0.39
CA PRO A 4 9.13 20.99 -0.26
C PRO A 4 10.19 19.89 -0.33
N ARG A 5 10.43 19.21 0.80
CA ARG A 5 11.42 18.14 0.95
C ARG A 5 11.08 17.06 -0.09
N VAL A 6 11.82 16.98 -1.18
CA VAL A 6 11.65 15.93 -2.21
C VAL A 6 11.75 14.59 -1.50
N LEU A 7 10.75 13.71 -1.64
CA LEU A 7 10.89 12.36 -1.10
C LEU A 7 11.93 11.65 -1.95
N ASN A 8 12.85 10.96 -1.29
CA ASN A 8 13.83 10.13 -1.99
C ASN A 8 13.26 8.71 -2.18
N GLU A 9 13.84 7.95 -3.10
CA GLU A 9 13.40 6.58 -3.43
C GLU A 9 13.26 5.69 -2.18
N MET A 10 14.17 5.82 -1.20
CA MET A 10 14.15 5.04 0.03
C MET A 10 12.92 5.34 0.90
N SER A 11 12.45 6.59 0.92
CA SER A 11 11.23 6.97 1.63
C SER A 11 9.96 6.45 0.94
N LEU A 12 9.94 6.44 -0.39
CA LEU A 12 8.85 5.84 -1.17
C LEU A 12 8.80 4.31 -1.00
N TYR A 13 9.97 3.67 -0.95
CA TYR A 13 10.10 2.25 -0.64
C TYR A 13 9.50 1.91 0.73
N ARG A 14 9.93 2.62 1.79
CA ARG A 14 9.40 2.43 3.16
C ARG A 14 7.90 2.65 3.24
N PHE A 15 7.39 3.65 2.51
CA PHE A 15 5.96 3.90 2.44
C PHE A 15 5.20 2.70 1.84
N LEU A 16 5.71 2.12 0.74
CA LEU A 16 5.09 0.94 0.14
C LEU A 16 5.29 -0.33 0.98
N GLU A 17 6.38 -0.45 1.72
CA GLU A 17 6.57 -1.55 2.67
C GLU A 17 5.51 -1.50 3.80
N GLU A 18 5.23 -0.30 4.30
CA GLU A 18 4.26 -0.08 5.39
C GLU A 18 2.80 -0.19 4.91
N TYR A 19 2.45 0.47 3.80
CA TYR A 19 1.07 0.63 3.36
C TYR A 19 0.70 -0.15 2.10
N GLY A 20 1.68 -0.67 1.36
CA GLY A 20 1.55 -1.44 0.12
C GLY A 20 2.07 -2.87 0.27
N ASP A 21 1.88 -3.45 1.46
CA ASP A 21 2.54 -4.69 1.86
C ASP A 21 2.02 -5.94 1.10
N ASN A 22 0.87 -5.83 0.42
CA ASN A 22 0.34 -6.83 -0.48
C ASN A 22 -0.12 -6.22 -1.81
N ARG A 23 -0.37 -7.07 -2.81
CA ARG A 23 -0.78 -6.65 -4.16
C ARG A 23 -1.98 -5.70 -4.15
N VAL A 24 -3.06 -6.05 -3.45
CA VAL A 24 -4.31 -5.25 -3.43
C VAL A 24 -4.07 -3.88 -2.81
N LYS A 25 -3.28 -3.79 -1.75
CA LYS A 25 -2.91 -2.51 -1.15
C LYS A 25 -2.03 -1.67 -2.08
N ARG A 26 -1.09 -2.26 -2.82
CA ARG A 26 -0.30 -1.54 -3.84
C ARG A 26 -1.19 -0.99 -4.94
N GLU A 27 -2.12 -1.81 -5.44
CA GLU A 27 -3.10 -1.40 -6.45
C GLU A 27 -4.00 -0.26 -5.93
N LEU A 28 -4.43 -0.31 -4.66
CA LEU A 28 -5.18 0.78 -4.03
C LEU A 28 -4.36 2.07 -3.90
N VAL A 29 -3.10 1.99 -3.45
CA VAL A 29 -2.21 3.17 -3.37
C VAL A 29 -2.03 3.79 -4.75
N PHE A 30 -1.77 2.96 -5.77
CA PHE A 30 -1.64 3.42 -7.15
C PHE A 30 -2.94 4.07 -7.65
N PHE A 31 -4.08 3.41 -7.44
CA PHE A 31 -5.41 3.91 -7.84
C PHE A 31 -5.69 5.31 -7.29
N TRP A 32 -5.41 5.55 -6.00
CA TRP A 32 -5.60 6.87 -5.40
C TRP A 32 -4.61 7.90 -5.91
N GLY A 33 -3.39 7.48 -6.19
CA GLY A 33 -2.38 8.29 -6.86
C GLY A 33 -2.83 8.80 -8.23
N CYS A 34 -3.47 7.94 -9.03
CA CYS A 34 -4.04 8.31 -10.33
C CYS A 34 -5.31 9.18 -10.23
N HIS A 35 -6.03 9.10 -9.11
CA HIS A 35 -7.30 9.79 -8.90
C HIS A 35 -7.33 10.60 -7.59
N PRO A 36 -6.41 11.56 -7.41
CA PRO A 36 -6.12 12.12 -6.10
C PRO A 36 -7.20 13.04 -5.55
N ASN A 37 -8.12 13.51 -6.39
CA ASN A 37 -9.22 14.40 -6.01
C ASN A 37 -10.60 13.74 -6.16
N ALA A 38 -10.65 12.46 -6.49
CA ALA A 38 -11.89 11.75 -6.76
C ALA A 38 -12.47 11.11 -5.50
N LYS A 39 -13.79 10.91 -5.52
CA LYS A 39 -14.54 10.13 -4.53
C LYS A 39 -15.17 8.94 -5.23
N PHE A 40 -14.94 7.74 -4.72
CA PHE A 40 -15.49 6.52 -5.30
C PHE A 40 -16.30 5.74 -4.28
N ALA A 41 -17.46 5.25 -4.71
CA ALA A 41 -18.17 4.24 -3.96
C ALA A 41 -17.37 2.94 -3.95
N ARG A 42 -17.51 2.16 -2.87
CA ARG A 42 -16.86 0.86 -2.70
C ARG A 42 -16.90 -0.03 -3.96
N ASN A 43 -18.06 -0.11 -4.61
CA ASN A 43 -18.25 -0.97 -5.77
C ASN A 43 -17.49 -0.46 -7.01
N ALA A 44 -17.33 0.85 -7.17
CA ALA A 44 -16.57 1.41 -8.30
C ALA A 44 -15.08 1.04 -8.19
N ILE A 45 -14.52 1.09 -6.97
CA ILE A 45 -13.14 0.67 -6.70
C ILE A 45 -12.97 -0.83 -6.96
N TYR A 46 -13.93 -1.63 -6.50
CA TYR A 46 -13.94 -3.08 -6.75
C TYR A 46 -13.87 -3.41 -8.24
N TYR A 47 -14.73 -2.78 -9.06
CA TYR A 47 -14.72 -2.98 -10.51
C TYR A 47 -13.46 -2.48 -11.19
N ALA A 48 -12.85 -1.39 -10.69
CA ALA A 48 -11.62 -0.86 -11.26
C ALA A 48 -10.40 -1.77 -11.02
N LEU A 49 -10.34 -2.44 -9.87
CA LEU A 49 -9.19 -3.25 -9.47
C LEU A 49 -9.31 -4.74 -9.80
N ASP A 50 -10.51 -5.22 -10.14
CA ASP A 50 -10.80 -6.63 -10.44
C ASP A 50 -10.18 -7.61 -9.41
N CYS A 51 -10.33 -7.29 -8.12
CA CYS A 51 -9.74 -8.03 -7.01
C CYS A 51 -10.80 -8.73 -6.15
N ALA A 52 -10.39 -9.69 -5.30
CA ALA A 52 -11.33 -10.39 -4.43
C ALA A 52 -11.98 -9.42 -3.42
N LYS A 53 -13.31 -9.49 -3.27
CA LYS A 53 -14.10 -8.56 -2.45
C LYS A 53 -13.59 -8.45 -1.01
N LEU A 54 -13.21 -9.58 -0.40
CA LEU A 54 -12.69 -9.63 0.96
C LEU A 54 -11.31 -8.97 1.09
N GLU A 55 -10.43 -9.17 0.12
CA GLU A 55 -9.09 -8.58 0.10
C GLU A 55 -9.18 -7.06 -0.11
N MET A 56 -10.07 -6.62 -1.00
CA MET A 56 -10.37 -5.21 -1.23
C MET A 56 -10.87 -4.53 0.05
N ASP A 57 -11.82 -5.16 0.76
CA ASP A 57 -12.37 -4.62 2.01
C ASP A 57 -11.32 -4.50 3.11
N ARG A 58 -10.45 -5.52 3.24
CA ARG A 58 -9.33 -5.49 4.18
C ARG A 58 -8.33 -4.39 3.81
N GLY A 59 -8.03 -4.26 2.51
CA GLY A 59 -7.14 -3.23 1.99
C GLY A 59 -7.65 -1.81 2.27
N LEU A 60 -8.89 -1.52 1.87
CA LEU A 60 -9.53 -0.23 2.14
C LEU A 60 -9.61 0.06 3.63
N LYS A 61 -10.03 -0.90 4.45
CA LYS A 61 -10.10 -0.73 5.91
C LYS A 61 -8.72 -0.38 6.47
N ALA A 62 -7.67 -1.09 6.07
CA ALA A 62 -6.31 -0.81 6.53
C ALA A 62 -5.83 0.60 6.11
N LEU A 63 -6.12 1.03 4.89
CA LEU A 63 -5.76 2.38 4.42
C LEU A 63 -6.54 3.49 5.15
N VAL A 64 -7.81 3.22 5.53
CA VAL A 64 -8.61 4.13 6.35
C VAL A 64 -8.08 4.21 7.78
N GLU A 65 -7.75 3.07 8.39
CA GLU A 65 -7.15 3.02 9.74
C GLU A 65 -5.77 3.68 9.76
N ALA A 66 -5.00 3.52 8.70
CA ALA A 66 -3.74 4.25 8.47
C ALA A 66 -3.95 5.73 8.14
N GLY A 67 -5.19 6.19 7.94
CA GLY A 67 -5.59 7.53 7.52
C GLY A 67 -4.91 8.03 6.25
N LEU A 68 -4.71 7.12 5.29
CA LEU A 68 -4.37 7.44 3.90
C LEU A 68 -5.63 7.70 3.07
N VAL A 69 -6.75 7.09 3.46
CA VAL A 69 -8.03 7.20 2.77
C VAL A 69 -9.10 7.63 3.77
N ASP A 70 -9.93 8.58 3.39
CA ASP A 70 -11.08 8.99 4.18
C ASP A 70 -12.33 8.25 3.69
N ALA A 71 -13.19 7.84 4.64
CA ALA A 71 -14.47 7.22 4.36
C ALA A 71 -15.62 8.15 4.73
N HIS A 72 -16.53 8.38 3.80
CA HIS A 72 -17.66 9.31 3.92
C HIS A 72 -18.96 8.55 3.70
N LEU A 73 -19.91 8.66 4.63
CA LEU A 73 -21.25 8.10 4.46
C LEU A 73 -22.18 9.17 3.87
N LEU A 74 -22.64 8.96 2.64
CA LEU A 74 -23.56 9.86 1.95
C LEU A 74 -24.78 9.07 1.46
N ASN A 75 -25.97 9.43 1.91
CA ASN A 75 -27.24 8.79 1.51
C ASN A 75 -27.23 7.26 1.66
N GLY A 76 -26.60 6.74 2.71
CA GLY A 76 -26.48 5.30 2.97
C GLY A 76 -25.41 4.58 2.14
N VAL A 77 -24.64 5.29 1.31
CA VAL A 77 -23.54 4.75 0.51
C VAL A 77 -22.22 5.26 1.05
N THR A 78 -21.27 4.36 1.28
CA THR A 78 -19.91 4.71 1.67
C THR A 78 -19.07 5.07 0.45
N PHE A 79 -18.52 6.28 0.46
CA PHE A 79 -17.55 6.79 -0.50
C PHE A 79 -16.18 6.88 0.14
N TYR A 80 -15.14 6.70 -0.66
CA TYR A 80 -13.75 6.79 -0.25
C TYR A 80 -13.05 7.88 -1.07
N SER A 81 -12.12 8.60 -0.44
CA SER A 81 -11.22 9.55 -1.11
C SER A 81 -9.83 9.49 -0.51
N LEU A 82 -8.82 9.86 -1.30
CA LEU A 82 -7.49 10.12 -0.76
C LEU A 82 -7.55 11.23 0.29
N THR A 83 -6.79 11.08 1.37
CA THR A 83 -6.78 12.05 2.48
C THR A 83 -6.36 13.46 2.02
N GLU A 84 -6.90 14.48 2.69
CA GLU A 84 -6.48 15.88 2.57
C GLU A 84 -5.22 16.19 3.41
N ASN A 85 -4.77 15.26 4.25
CA ASN A 85 -3.51 15.42 4.99
C ASN A 85 -2.32 15.34 4.03
N GLU A 86 -1.71 16.49 3.72
CA GLU A 86 -0.59 16.63 2.79
C GLU A 86 0.62 15.73 3.12
N GLU A 87 0.94 15.50 4.41
CA GLU A 87 2.07 14.65 4.80
C GLU A 87 1.87 13.20 4.36
N ARG A 88 0.62 12.74 4.38
CA ARG A 88 0.22 11.38 4.01
C ARG A 88 -0.14 11.23 2.54
N ARG A 89 -0.71 12.29 1.98
CA ARG A 89 -1.11 12.39 0.58
C ARG A 89 0.12 12.43 -0.33
N ARG A 90 1.15 13.17 0.05
CA ARG A 90 2.31 13.43 -0.80
C ARG A 90 3.05 12.17 -1.25
N PRO A 91 3.38 11.19 -0.39
CA PRO A 91 3.99 9.93 -0.85
C PRO A 91 3.14 9.21 -1.90
N VAL A 92 1.81 9.17 -1.75
CA VAL A 92 0.89 8.54 -2.71
C VAL A 92 0.94 9.23 -4.08
N LEU A 93 1.03 10.57 -4.08
CA LEU A 93 1.14 11.35 -5.33
C LEU A 93 2.49 11.18 -6.01
N GLU A 94 3.59 11.24 -5.24
CA GLU A 94 4.94 11.07 -5.79
C GLU A 94 5.12 9.65 -6.35
N LEU A 95 4.58 8.65 -5.64
CA LEU A 95 4.48 7.27 -6.10
C LEU A 95 3.77 7.11 -7.45
N ALA A 96 2.66 7.81 -7.65
CA ALA A 96 1.90 7.76 -8.90
C ALA A 96 2.55 8.53 -10.05
N SER A 97 3.44 9.47 -9.73
CA SER A 97 4.21 10.22 -10.71
C SER A 97 5.42 9.44 -11.25
N LEU A 98 5.80 8.35 -10.59
CA LEU A 98 6.82 7.43 -11.08
C LEU A 98 6.35 6.80 -12.39
N ASP A 99 7.31 6.56 -13.29
CA ASP A 99 6.99 5.77 -14.47
C ASP A 99 6.60 4.34 -14.08
N TRP A 100 5.82 3.67 -14.92
CA TRP A 100 5.33 2.31 -14.64
C TRP A 100 6.46 1.30 -14.43
N ASN A 101 7.64 1.53 -15.04
CA ASN A 101 8.79 0.65 -14.87
C ASN A 101 9.40 0.81 -13.47
N GLN A 102 9.52 2.04 -12.98
CA GLN A 102 9.96 2.38 -11.61
C GLN A 102 8.98 1.82 -10.58
N TRP A 103 7.68 1.95 -10.83
CA TRP A 103 6.64 1.33 -10.00
C TRP A 103 6.84 -0.18 -9.89
N HIS A 104 7.01 -0.85 -11.02
CA HIS A 104 7.20 -2.28 -11.09
C HIS A 104 8.50 -2.74 -10.43
N LEU A 105 9.59 -1.97 -10.57
CA LEU A 105 10.87 -2.26 -9.90
C LEU A 105 10.74 -2.20 -8.38
N ILE A 106 10.09 -1.16 -7.84
CA ILE A 106 9.88 -1.02 -6.39
C ILE A 106 8.99 -2.16 -5.87
N ALA A 107 7.90 -2.47 -6.57
CA ALA A 107 7.00 -3.56 -6.19
C ALA A 107 7.73 -4.92 -6.18
N LYS A 108 8.59 -5.18 -7.19
CA LYS A 108 9.36 -6.41 -7.30
C LYS A 108 10.40 -6.55 -6.19
N GLN A 109 11.07 -5.46 -5.81
CA GLN A 109 12.04 -5.45 -4.71
C GLN A 109 11.36 -5.85 -3.38
N ILE A 110 10.17 -5.31 -3.10
CA ILE A 110 9.40 -5.63 -1.89
C ILE A 110 9.00 -7.12 -1.87
N GLU A 111 8.62 -7.68 -3.03
CA GLU A 111 8.28 -9.11 -3.13
C GLU A 111 9.51 -10.01 -2.88
N GLN A 112 10.66 -9.67 -3.46
CA GLN A 112 11.91 -10.40 -3.27
C GLN A 112 12.40 -10.36 -1.81
N GLU A 113 12.36 -9.19 -1.17
CA GLU A 113 12.76 -9.04 0.23
C GLU A 113 11.85 -9.84 1.17
N ARG A 114 10.55 -9.92 0.86
CA ARG A 114 9.60 -10.77 1.59
C ARG A 114 9.88 -12.25 1.42
N GLU A 115 10.19 -12.69 0.20
CA GLU A 115 10.55 -14.10 -0.06
C GLU A 115 11.82 -14.49 0.68
N VAL A 116 12.84 -13.63 0.67
CA VAL A 116 14.09 -13.84 1.43
C VAL A 116 13.81 -13.86 2.94
N ALA A 117 13.02 -12.92 3.48
CA ALA A 117 12.68 -12.87 4.89
C ALA A 117 11.87 -14.11 5.34
N SER A 118 10.94 -14.58 4.50
CA SER A 118 10.18 -15.83 4.71
C SER A 118 11.11 -17.03 4.74
N PHE A 119 12.01 -17.14 3.76
CA PHE A 119 12.99 -18.22 3.67
C PHE A 119 13.92 -18.25 4.89
N VAL A 120 14.51 -17.10 5.26
CA VAL A 120 15.39 -16.97 6.42
C VAL A 120 14.67 -17.32 7.72
N SER A 121 13.42 -16.87 7.89
CA SER A 121 12.63 -17.20 9.08
C SER A 121 12.39 -18.71 9.18
N ARG A 122 12.01 -19.35 8.08
CA ARG A 122 11.78 -20.80 8.00
C ARG A 122 13.03 -21.61 8.36
N HIS A 123 14.19 -21.20 7.88
CA HIS A 123 15.46 -21.92 8.11
C HIS A 123 16.08 -21.63 9.48
N LYS A 124 15.78 -20.49 10.12
CA LYS A 124 16.16 -20.26 11.52
C LYS A 124 15.39 -21.15 12.50
N PHE A 125 14.15 -21.55 12.18
CA PHE A 125 13.40 -22.53 12.98
C PHE A 125 14.00 -23.94 12.89
N ASP A 126 14.49 -24.35 11.72
CA ASP A 126 15.13 -25.68 11.54
C ASP A 126 16.48 -25.82 12.24
N VAL A 127 17.24 -24.72 12.36
CA VAL A 127 18.53 -24.77 13.08
C VAL A 127 18.34 -24.80 14.60
N ASN A 128 17.23 -24.26 15.11
CA ASN A 128 16.97 -24.16 16.56
C ASN A 128 16.19 -25.36 17.14
N SER A 129 15.57 -26.19 16.30
CA SER A 129 14.94 -27.47 16.70
C SER A 129 15.96 -28.60 16.90
N LYS A 130 17.14 -28.50 16.28
CA LYS A 130 18.17 -29.54 16.27
C LYS A 130 19.04 -29.61 17.55
N TRP A 131 18.86 -28.69 18.50
CA TRP A 131 19.66 -28.60 19.74
C TRP A 131 18.84 -28.69 21.04
N ARG A 132 17.57 -29.12 20.98
CA ARG A 132 16.72 -29.31 22.17
C ARG A 132 16.49 -30.78 22.54
N GLU A 133 17.24 -31.70 21.94
CA GLU A 133 17.21 -33.15 22.24
C GLU A 133 18.61 -33.66 22.57
N THR A 134 19.21 -33.14 23.65
CA THR A 134 20.35 -33.73 24.37
C THR A 134 20.30 -33.26 25.81
#